data_AF-A0A484L514-F1
#
_entry.id   AF-A0A484L514-F1
#
_cell.length_a   1.000
_cell.length_b   1.000
_cell.length_c   1.000
_cell.angle_alpha   90.00
_cell.angle_beta   90.00
_cell.angle_gamma   90.00
#
_symmetry.space_group_name_H-M   'P 1'
#
loop_
_entity.id
_entity.type
_entity.pdbx_description
1 polymer ?
#
loop_
_entity_poly.entity_id
_entity_poly.type
_entity_poly.pdbx_seq_one_letter_code
_entity_poly.pdbx_strand_id
1 'polypeptide(L)'
;MASANAPPSPPAAAAPGDLVHVFWHEGMLRHDAGRGVFDSGIDPGFLDVLENHPENGDRVRNMVSILKRGPISAFVAWHHGRSALVSELISFHTQGSLPSLLQLKN
;
A
#
# COMPACT_ATOMS: atom_id res chain seq x y z
N MET A 1 31.82 1.26 27.59
CA MET A 1 31.04 0.01 27.58
C MET A 1 29.71 0.31 26.92
N ALA A 2 29.47 -0.19 25.70
CA ALA A 2 28.20 -0.02 25.01
C ALA A 2 27.23 -1.08 25.54
N SER A 3 26.18 -0.67 26.24
CA SER A 3 25.07 -1.57 26.59
C SER A 3 24.34 -1.94 25.31
N ALA A 4 24.40 -3.22 24.94
CA ALA A 4 23.59 -3.78 23.89
C ALA A 4 22.11 -3.73 24.33
N ASN A 5 21.31 -2.86 23.69
CA ASN A 5 19.86 -2.93 23.82
C ASN A 5 19.41 -4.28 23.25
N ALA A 6 18.95 -5.17 24.12
CA ALA A 6 18.31 -6.40 23.71
C ALA A 6 17.08 -6.07 22.83
N PRO A 7 16.80 -6.87 21.78
CA PRO A 7 15.60 -6.68 20.98
C PRO A 7 14.36 -6.81 21.88
N PRO A 8 13.31 -6.00 21.64
CA PRO A 8 12.07 -6.10 22.41
C PRO A 8 11.49 -7.51 22.30
N SER A 9 10.96 -8.03 23.41
CA SER A 9 10.26 -9.31 23.45
C SER A 9 9.12 -9.34 22.41
N PRO A 10 8.86 -10.48 21.77
CA PRO A 10 7.75 -10.60 20.83
C PRO A 10 6.42 -10.33 21.55
N PRO A 11 5.46 -9.63 20.89
CA PRO A 11 4.15 -9.36 21.47
C PRO A 11 3.41 -10.69 21.74
N ALA A 12 2.66 -10.72 22.85
CA ALA A 12 1.76 -11.84 23.16
C ALA A 12 0.71 -11.99 22.04
N ALA A 13 0.33 -13.23 21.73
CA ALA A 13 -0.69 -13.51 20.71
C ALA A 13 -2.04 -12.89 21.11
N ALA A 14 -2.70 -12.23 20.16
CA ALA A 14 -3.98 -11.57 20.38
C ALA A 14 -5.12 -12.57 20.59
N ALA A 15 -6.10 -12.22 21.43
CA ALA A 15 -7.35 -12.94 21.48
C ALA A 15 -8.14 -12.76 20.16
N PRO A 16 -8.98 -13.72 19.74
CA PRO A 16 -9.65 -13.67 18.42
C PRO A 16 -10.52 -12.43 18.16
N GLY A 17 -11.00 -11.75 19.21
CA GLY A 17 -11.81 -10.52 19.10
C GLY A 17 -11.02 -9.23 18.92
N ASP A 18 -9.68 -9.28 19.05
CA ASP A 18 -8.80 -8.11 19.06
C ASP A 18 -7.94 -8.01 17.77
N LEU A 19 -8.25 -8.82 16.76
CA LEU A 19 -7.47 -8.89 15.53
C LEU A 19 -7.86 -7.81 14.52
N VAL A 20 -6.85 -7.18 13.94
CA VAL A 20 -6.98 -6.30 12.76
C VAL A 20 -6.97 -7.17 11.51
N HIS A 21 -8.09 -7.20 10.79
CA HIS A 21 -8.21 -7.92 9.53
C HIS A 21 -7.60 -7.08 8.40
N VAL A 22 -6.57 -7.62 7.75
CA VAL A 22 -5.86 -6.96 6.64
C VAL A 22 -6.03 -7.77 5.36
N PHE A 23 -6.58 -7.15 4.33
CA PHE A 23 -6.74 -7.74 3.00
C PHE A 23 -5.63 -7.23 2.09
N TRP A 24 -4.82 -8.15 1.53
CA TRP A 24 -3.63 -7.79 0.76
C TRP A 24 -3.49 -8.59 -0.52
N HIS A 25 -3.03 -7.93 -1.58
CA HIS A 25 -2.66 -8.55 -2.85
C HIS A 25 -1.37 -7.91 -3.36
N GLU A 26 -0.37 -8.72 -3.74
CA GLU A 26 0.95 -8.24 -4.17
C GLU A 26 0.90 -7.28 -5.37
N GLY A 27 -0.16 -7.39 -6.17
CA GLY A 27 -0.41 -6.47 -7.28
C GLY A 27 -0.59 -5.00 -6.91
N MET A 28 -0.82 -4.67 -5.63
CA MET A 28 -0.87 -3.28 -5.14
C MET A 28 0.48 -2.57 -5.29
N LEU A 29 1.59 -3.31 -5.37
CA LEU A 29 2.92 -2.74 -5.57
C LEU A 29 3.24 -2.41 -7.04
N ARG A 30 2.38 -2.79 -7.98
CA ARG A 30 2.60 -2.59 -9.43
C ARG A 30 2.05 -1.27 -9.95
N HIS A 31 1.41 -0.47 -9.11
CA HIS A 31 0.96 0.85 -9.51
C HIS A 31 2.17 1.78 -9.68
N ASP A 32 2.40 2.22 -10.91
CA ASP A 32 3.34 3.29 -11.20
C ASP A 32 2.61 4.64 -11.05
N ALA A 33 2.95 5.37 -9.99
CA ALA A 33 2.42 6.70 -9.70
C ALA A 33 3.30 7.81 -10.31
N GLY A 34 4.36 7.45 -11.04
CA GLY A 34 5.30 8.39 -11.62
C GLY A 34 6.25 9.01 -10.59
N ARG A 35 6.93 10.08 -11.04
CA ARG A 35 7.90 10.84 -10.27
C ARG A 35 7.64 12.33 -10.44
N GLY A 36 8.06 13.12 -9.47
CA GLY A 36 7.79 14.56 -9.42
C GLY A 36 7.26 14.99 -8.06
N VAL A 37 6.98 16.29 -7.94
CA VAL A 37 6.37 16.88 -6.75
C VAL A 37 4.84 16.79 -6.91
N PHE A 38 4.18 16.04 -6.03
CA PHE A 38 2.73 15.77 -6.09
C PHE A 38 2.25 15.35 -7.49
N ASP A 39 1.11 15.88 -7.94
CA ASP A 39 0.41 15.50 -9.18
C ASP A 39 1.10 15.98 -10.47
N SER A 40 2.34 16.46 -10.40
CA SER A 40 3.07 16.94 -11.59
C SER A 40 3.26 15.82 -12.62
N GLY A 41 3.58 14.60 -12.16
CA GLY A 41 3.75 13.42 -13.02
C GLY A 41 4.86 13.50 -14.07
N ILE A 42 5.61 14.62 -14.11
CA ILE A 42 6.68 14.91 -15.07
C ILE A 42 7.80 15.70 -14.39
N ASP A 43 9.00 15.67 -14.98
CA ASP A 43 10.09 16.58 -14.62
C ASP A 43 9.90 17.93 -15.33
N PRO A 44 9.67 19.04 -14.61
CA PRO A 44 9.50 20.35 -15.21
C PRO A 44 10.84 21.03 -15.57
N GLY A 45 11.99 20.38 -15.33
CA GLY A 45 13.32 20.85 -15.73
C GLY A 45 14.01 21.79 -14.74
N PHE A 46 13.41 22.01 -13.56
CA PHE A 46 13.97 22.86 -12.50
C PHE A 46 13.95 22.19 -11.11
N LEU A 47 13.66 20.88 -11.03
CA LEU A 47 13.71 20.14 -9.77
C LEU A 47 15.13 19.65 -9.50
N ASP A 48 15.66 19.92 -8.31
CA ASP A 48 16.96 19.38 -7.87
C ASP A 48 16.90 17.85 -7.66
N VAL A 49 15.75 17.34 -7.25
CA VAL A 49 15.49 15.90 -7.07
C VAL A 49 14.12 15.55 -7.64
N LEU A 50 14.13 14.62 -8.60
CA LEU A 50 12.90 14.03 -9.12
C LEU A 50 12.49 12.85 -8.23
N GLU A 51 11.77 13.13 -7.14
CA GLU A 51 11.35 12.11 -6.17
C GLU A 51 10.27 11.18 -6.70
N ASN A 52 10.17 9.97 -6.14
CA ASN A 52 9.02 9.10 -6.40
C ASN A 52 7.75 9.74 -5.84
N HIS A 53 6.63 9.61 -6.55
CA HIS A 53 5.34 10.14 -6.09
C HIS A 53 5.02 9.68 -4.65
N PRO A 54 4.45 10.51 -3.76
CA PRO A 54 4.15 10.10 -2.37
C PRO A 54 3.27 8.85 -2.25
N GLU A 55 2.52 8.48 -3.29
CA GLU A 55 1.70 7.27 -3.35
C GLU A 55 2.37 6.07 -4.04
N ASN A 56 3.70 6.07 -4.14
CA ASN A 56 4.46 5.01 -4.81
C ASN A 56 4.44 3.65 -4.08
N GLY A 57 4.85 2.61 -4.81
CA GLY A 57 4.94 1.24 -4.31
C GLY A 57 5.96 1.02 -3.17
N ASP A 58 7.02 1.81 -3.06
CA ASP A 58 7.99 1.68 -1.95
C ASP A 58 7.35 2.08 -0.62
N ARG A 59 6.56 3.15 -0.62
CA ARG A 59 5.78 3.57 0.56
C ARG A 59 4.83 2.45 0.99
N VAL A 60 4.08 1.87 0.05
CA VAL A 60 3.16 0.75 0.33
C VAL A 60 3.93 -0.47 0.86
N ARG A 61 5.07 -0.82 0.26
CA ARG A 61 5.93 -1.93 0.71
C ARG A 61 6.39 -1.73 2.15
N ASN A 62 6.77 -0.51 2.52
CA ASN A 62 7.18 -0.18 3.87
C ASN A 62 6.01 -0.30 4.86
N MET A 63 4.82 0.20 4.53
CA MET A 63 3.61 0.02 5.34
C MET A 63 3.29 -1.46 5.57
N VAL A 64 3.30 -2.27 4.51
CA VAL A 64 3.07 -3.72 4.60
C VAL A 64 4.13 -4.40 5.47
N SER A 65 5.39 -3.97 5.36
CA SER A 65 6.47 -4.53 6.17
C SER A 65 6.30 -4.26 7.66
N ILE A 66 5.79 -3.08 8.03
CA ILE A 66 5.45 -2.71 9.41
C ILE A 66 4.33 -3.61 9.93
N LEU A 67 3.29 -3.89 9.12
CA LEU A 67 2.22 -4.80 9.53
C LEU A 67 2.71 -6.24 9.68
N LYS A 68 3.62 -6.70 8.81
CA LYS A 68 4.14 -8.08 8.84
C LYS A 68 5.15 -8.32 9.96
N ARG A 69 5.98 -7.32 10.29
CA ARG A 69 7.17 -7.50 11.16
C ARG A 69 7.24 -6.54 12.34
N GLY A 70 6.37 -5.53 12.37
CA GLY A 70 6.38 -4.51 13.41
C GLY A 70 5.67 -4.94 14.69
N PRO A 71 5.60 -4.04 15.69
CA PRO A 71 5.12 -4.36 17.04
C PRO A 71 3.67 -4.86 17.14
N ILE A 72 2.86 -4.62 16.10
CA ILE A 72 1.46 -5.05 16.05
C ILE A 72 1.24 -6.33 15.23
N SER A 73 2.29 -6.98 14.72
CA SER A 73 2.15 -8.12 13.79
C SER A 73 1.34 -9.28 14.38
N ALA A 74 1.47 -9.54 15.69
CA ALA A 74 0.71 -10.56 16.40
C ALA A 74 -0.80 -10.27 16.51
N PHE A 75 -1.23 -9.06 16.16
CA PHE A 75 -2.62 -8.63 16.14
C PHE A 75 -3.19 -8.56 14.71
N VAL A 76 -2.44 -8.99 13.68
CA VAL A 76 -2.90 -8.90 12.28
C VAL A 76 -3.35 -10.26 11.75
N ALA A 77 -4.59 -10.33 11.30
CA ALA A 77 -5.12 -11.45 10.53
C ALA A 77 -5.06 -11.13 9.03
N TRP A 78 -4.24 -11.86 8.28
CA TRP A 78 -4.06 -11.63 6.84
C TRP A 78 -5.08 -12.41 6.00
N HIS A 79 -5.64 -11.71 5.02
CA HIS A 79 -6.59 -12.22 4.05
C HIS A 79 -6.11 -11.90 2.63
N HIS A 80 -6.47 -12.74 1.67
CA HIS A 80 -6.18 -12.48 0.28
C HIS A 80 -7.13 -11.39 -0.26
N GLY A 81 -6.58 -10.30 -0.77
CA GLY A 81 -7.33 -9.29 -1.50
C GLY A 81 -7.58 -9.74 -2.95
N ARG A 82 -8.67 -9.27 -3.56
CA ARG A 82 -8.98 -9.51 -4.97
C ARG A 82 -9.26 -8.22 -5.70
N SER A 83 -9.15 -8.23 -7.02
CA SER A 83 -9.67 -7.13 -7.84
C SER A 83 -11.19 -7.04 -7.72
N ALA A 84 -11.69 -5.81 -7.78
CA ALA A 84 -13.13 -5.56 -7.93
C ALA A 84 -13.62 -6.02 -9.30
N LEU A 85 -14.82 -6.58 -9.34
CA LEU A 85 -15.52 -6.90 -10.57
C LEU A 85 -16.07 -5.62 -11.20
N VAL A 86 -16.27 -5.61 -12.52
CA VAL A 86 -16.90 -4.48 -13.21
C VAL A 86 -18.27 -4.16 -12.63
N SER A 87 -19.07 -5.18 -12.30
CA SER A 87 -20.38 -5.05 -11.67
C SER A 87 -20.32 -4.35 -10.30
N GLU A 88 -19.23 -4.54 -9.56
CA GLU A 88 -19.00 -3.91 -8.26
C GLU A 88 -18.50 -2.47 -8.43
N LEU A 89 -17.73 -2.20 -9.48
CA LEU A 89 -17.31 -0.84 -9.79
C LEU A 89 -18.51 0.04 -10.21
N ILE A 90 -19.42 -0.49 -11.03
CA ILE A 90 -20.62 0.26 -11.48
C ILE A 90 -21.69 0.44 -10.38
N SER A 91 -21.59 -0.24 -9.23
CA SER A 91 -22.52 0.03 -8.12
C SER A 91 -22.28 1.39 -7.49
N PHE A 92 -21.13 2.02 -7.77
CA PHE A 92 -20.76 3.35 -7.27
C PHE A 92 -20.35 4.32 -8.40
N HIS A 93 -19.64 3.84 -9.42
CA HIS A 93 -19.19 4.66 -10.55
C HIS A 93 -20.22 4.66 -11.69
N THR A 94 -20.38 5.80 -12.37
CA THR A 94 -21.18 5.86 -13.59
C THR A 94 -20.49 5.09 -14.72
N GLN A 95 -21.27 4.40 -15.55
CA GLN A 95 -20.74 3.58 -16.66
C GLN A 95 -19.83 4.38 -17.62
N GLY A 96 -20.02 5.70 -17.72
CA GLY A 96 -19.22 6.55 -18.60
C GLY A 96 -17.73 6.68 -18.21
N SER A 97 -17.36 6.45 -16.94
CA SER A 97 -15.99 6.64 -16.46
C SER A 97 -15.10 5.38 -16.56
N LEU A 98 -15.71 4.20 -16.70
CA LEU A 98 -15.00 2.91 -16.69
C LEU A 98 -14.21 2.61 -17.98
N PRO A 99 -14.73 2.87 -19.20
CA PRO A 99 -13.97 2.67 -20.42
C PRO A 99 -12.66 3.46 -20.43
N SER A 100 -12.68 4.70 -19.96
CA SER A 100 -11.49 5.57 -19.87
C SER A 100 -10.44 5.03 -18.90
N LEU A 101 -10.86 4.42 -17.77
CA LEU A 101 -9.96 3.81 -16.80
C LEU A 101 -9.37 2.47 -17.29
N LEU A 102 -10.11 1.71 -18.10
CA LEU A 102 -9.63 0.46 -18.68
C LEU A 102 -8.65 0.69 -19.84
N GLN A 103 -8.77 1.79 -20.57
CA GLN A 103 -7.86 2.15 -21.67
C GLN A 103 -6.47 2.58 -21.20
N LEU A 104 -6.33 3.08 -19.97
CA LEU A 104 -5.05 3.53 -19.37
C LEU A 104 -4.16 2.37 -18.87
N LYS A 105 -4.58 1.11 -19.03
CA LYS A 105 -3.85 -0.09 -18.56
C LYS A 105 -2.94 -0.77 -19.61
N ASN A 106 -2.73 -0.15 -20.77
CA ASN A 106 -1.90 -0.69 -21.86
C ASN A 106 -0.52 -0.04 -21.93
#